data_AF-A0A2N2VRD6-F1
#
_entry.id   AF-A0A2N2VRD6-F1
#
_cell.length_a   1.000
_cell.length_b   1.000
_cell.length_c   1.000
_cell.angle_alpha   90.00
_cell.angle_beta   90.00
_cell.angle_gamma   90.00
#
_symmetry.space_group_name_H-M   'P 1'
#
loop_
_entity.id
_entity.type
_entity.pdbx_description
1 polymer ?
#
loop_
_entity_poly.entity_id
_entity_poly.type
_entity_poly.pdbx_seq_one_letter_code
_entity_poly.pdbx_strand_id
1 'polypeptide(L)' 'MNATEKFLATNAHVDEAAVQPLPNSRKVYIAGSRPDIQVPMREISQSDTDTAFGGEKNPHRHLNVRT' A
#
# COMPACT_ATOMS: atom_id res chain seq x y z
N MET A 1 18.08 -37.22 -12.87
CA MET A 1 18.49 -36.14 -13.81
C MET A 1 17.77 -34.88 -13.37
N ASN A 2 18.50 -33.85 -12.97
CA ASN A 2 17.93 -32.55 -12.57
C ASN A 2 17.97 -31.62 -13.79
N ALA A 3 16.81 -31.29 -14.36
CA ALA A 3 16.71 -30.31 -15.42
C ALA A 3 16.86 -28.92 -14.81
N THR A 4 17.96 -28.24 -15.14
CA THR A 4 18.13 -26.81 -14.85
C THR A 4 17.23 -26.05 -15.82
N GLU A 5 16.02 -25.68 -15.38
CA GLU A 5 15.14 -24.83 -16.17
C GLU A 5 15.82 -23.47 -16.38
N LYS A 6 16.15 -23.15 -17.64
CA LYS A 6 16.67 -21.84 -18.01
C LYS A 6 15.54 -20.83 -17.83
N PHE A 7 15.74 -19.87 -16.93
CA PHE A 7 14.84 -18.73 -16.74
C PHE A 7 14.80 -17.91 -18.03
N LEU A 8 13.75 -18.08 -18.84
CA LEU A 8 13.48 -17.29 -20.03
C LEU A 8 12.65 -16.08 -19.59
N ALA A 9 13.24 -14.88 -19.61
CA ALA A 9 12.61 -13.64 -19.17
C ALA A 9 11.25 -13.36 -19.84
N THR A 10 11.02 -13.87 -21.05
CA THR A 10 9.76 -13.77 -21.80
C THR A 10 8.57 -14.44 -21.11
N ASN A 11 8.79 -15.47 -20.28
CA ASN A 11 7.74 -16.19 -19.57
C ASN A 11 7.59 -15.76 -18.10
N ALA A 12 8.38 -14.79 -17.64
CA ALA A 12 8.27 -14.25 -16.29
C ALA A 12 7.10 -13.24 -16.24
N HIS A 13 5.90 -13.74 -15.99
CA HIS A 13 4.73 -12.89 -15.75
C HIS A 13 4.57 -12.64 -14.25
N VAL A 14 4.44 -11.37 -13.87
CA VAL A 14 4.07 -11.00 -12.50
C VAL A 14 2.59 -11.27 -12.34
N ASP A 15 2.18 -11.84 -11.21
CA ASP A 15 0.78 -12.04 -10.88
C ASP A 15 0.03 -10.70 -10.99
N GLU A 16 -1.00 -10.65 -11.83
CA GLU A 16 -1.79 -9.44 -12.05
C GLU A 16 -2.40 -8.92 -10.76
N ALA A 17 -2.71 -9.80 -9.79
CA ALA A 17 -3.20 -9.42 -8.47
C ALA A 17 -2.14 -8.66 -7.64
N ALA A 18 -0.84 -8.88 -7.91
CA ALA A 18 0.26 -8.24 -7.19
C ALA A 18 0.57 -6.81 -7.69
N VAL A 19 0.11 -6.45 -8.90
CA VAL A 19 0.25 -5.09 -9.47
C VAL A 19 -1.00 -4.23 -9.30
N GLN A 20 -2.10 -4.79 -8.80
CA GLN A 20 -3.29 -4.00 -8.49
C GLN A 20 -3.01 -3.00 -7.35
N PRO A 21 -3.56 -1.77 -7.43
CA PRO A 21 -3.50 -0.83 -6.33
C PRO A 21 -4.08 -1.43 -5.04
N LEU A 22 -3.40 -1.19 -3.92
CA LEU A 22 -3.90 -1.65 -2.63
C LEU A 22 -5.25 -0.97 -2.32
N PRO A 23 -6.32 -1.73 -2.01
CA PRO A 23 -7.63 -1.17 -1.78
C PRO A 23 -7.64 -0.24 -0.55
N ASN A 24 -8.51 0.78 -0.58
CA ASN A 24 -8.68 1.78 0.48
C ASN A 24 -7.38 2.50 0.91
N SER A 25 -6.40 2.52 0.02
CA SER A 25 -5.05 3.01 0.30
C SER A 25 -4.55 3.88 -0.84
N ARG A 26 -3.90 4.99 -0.52
CA ARG A 26 -3.25 5.86 -1.52
C ARG A 26 -1.90 6.37 -1.04
N LYS A 27 -1.03 6.67 -2.00
CA LYS A 27 0.25 7.33 -1.72
C LYS A 27 -0.01 8.81 -1.44
N VAL A 28 0.53 9.30 -0.34
CA VAL A 28 0.49 10.72 0.04
C VAL A 28 1.90 11.19 0.38
N TYR A 29 2.10 12.50 0.38
CA TYR A 29 3.35 13.12 0.76
C TYR A 29 3.09 14.06 1.93
N ILE A 30 3.83 13.86 3.02
CA ILE A 30 3.71 14.66 4.24
C ILE A 30 4.99 15.47 4.40
N ALA A 31 4.87 16.72 4.86
CA ALA A 31 6.02 17.55 5.20
C ALA A 31 6.90 16.84 6.24
N GLY A 32 8.19 16.72 5.94
CA GLY A 32 9.18 16.19 6.85
C GLY A 32 9.56 17.19 7.94
N SER A 33 10.59 16.83 8.72
CA SER A 33 11.16 17.74 9.72
C SER A 33 11.76 19.01 9.12
N ARG A 34 12.10 18.98 7.82
CA ARG A 34 12.51 20.14 7.04
C ARG A 34 11.43 20.49 6.00
N PRO A 35 11.17 21.78 5.75
CA PRO A 35 10.07 22.22 4.89
C PRO A 35 10.24 21.84 3.41
N ASP A 36 11.47 21.54 2.98
CA ASP A 36 11.81 21.07 1.64
C ASP A 36 11.61 19.56 1.45
N ILE A 37 11.39 18.81 2.54
CA ILE A 37 11.28 17.35 2.51
C ILE A 37 9.80 16.94 2.45
N GLN A 38 9.50 16.09 1.47
CA GLN A 38 8.21 15.40 1.37
C GLN A 38 8.43 13.90 1.60
N VAL A 39 7.95 13.40 2.74
CA VAL A 39 8.07 11.99 3.11
C VAL A 39 6.93 11.20 2.46
N PRO A 40 7.22 10.18 1.64
CA PRO A 40 6.20 9.34 1.05
C PRO A 40 5.57 8.46 2.13
N MET A 41 4.27 8.61 2.30
CA MET A 41 3.45 7.84 3.23
C MET A 41 2.34 7.12 2.46
N ARG A 42 1.77 6.11 3.10
CA ARG A 42 0.57 5.44 2.62
C ARG A 42 -0.58 5.77 3.57
N GLU A 43 -1.57 6.48 3.07
CA GLU A 43 -2.79 6.77 3.79
C GLU A 43 -3.77 5.62 3.60
N ILE A 44 -4.31 5.10 4.70
CA ILE A 44 -5.32 4.03 4.71
C ILE A 44 -6.61 4.59 5.30
N SER A 45 -7.70 4.45 4.56
CA SER A 45 -9.05 4.75 5.04
C SER A 45 -9.61 3.55 5.77
N GLN A 46 -10.06 3.78 7.00
CA GLN A 46 -10.72 2.76 7.82
C GLN A 46 -12.24 2.89 7.67
N SER A 47 -12.95 1.77 7.80
CA SER A 47 -14.40 1.82 8.02
C SER A 47 -14.69 2.43 9.39
N ASP A 48 -15.89 2.94 9.56
CA ASP A 48 -16.38 3.41 10.85
C ASP A 48 -16.43 2.23 11.86
N THR A 49 -16.22 2.55 13.14
CA THR A 49 -16.41 1.58 14.23
C THR A 49 -17.89 1.48 14.54
N ASP A 50 -18.48 0.29 14.48
CA ASP A 50 -19.89 0.12 14.82
C ASP A 50 -20.14 0.47 16.29
N THR A 51 -21.04 1.43 16.52
CA THR A 51 -21.50 1.82 17.86
C THR A 51 -23.02 1.73 17.94
N ALA A 52 -23.56 1.62 19.15
CA ALA A 52 -25.00 1.46 19.40
C ALA A 52 -25.88 2.58 18.79
N PHE A 53 -25.30 3.73 18.41
CA PHE A 53 -26.01 4.89 17.88
C PHE A 53 -25.57 5.32 16.46
N GLY A 54 -25.00 4.41 15.67
CA GLY A 54 -24.82 4.65 14.23
C GLY A 54 -23.38 4.89 13.76
N GLY A 55 -22.40 4.40 14.51
CA GLY A 55 -21.00 4.32 14.07
C GLY A 55 -20.14 5.54 14.45
N GLU A 56 -18.87 5.29 14.76
CA GLU A 56 -17.85 6.31 15.02
C GLU A 56 -16.83 6.35 13.89
N LYS A 57 -16.59 7.54 13.31
CA LYS A 57 -15.62 7.70 12.23
C LYS A 57 -14.20 7.45 12.71
N ASN A 58 -13.52 6.52 12.04
CA ASN A 58 -12.12 6.24 12.32
C ASN A 58 -11.20 7.20 11.55
N PRO A 59 -10.12 7.70 12.17
CA PRO A 59 -9.16 8.55 11.49
C PRO A 59 -8.38 7.77 10.42
N HIS A 60 -7.91 8.49 9.40
CA HIS A 60 -7.00 7.91 8.43
C HIS A 60 -5.67 7.55 9.09
N ARG A 61 -5.15 6.37 8.77
CA ARG A 61 -3.83 5.91 9.26
C ARG A 61 -2.77 6.13 8.21
N HIS A 62 -1.62 6.63 8.65
CA HIS A 62 -0.45 6.82 7.80
C HIS A 62 0.59 5.75 8.13
N LEU A 63 0.96 4.96 7.13
CA LEU A 63 2.05 4.00 7.23
C LEU A 63 3.25 4.45 6.39
N ASN A 64 4.45 4.22 6.90
CA ASN A 64 5.67 4.44 6.13
C ASN A 64 5.70 3.48 4.95
N VAL A 65 6.06 4.00 3.77
CA VAL A 65 6.34 3.14 2.61
C VAL A 65 7.74 2.55 2.82
N ARG A 66 7.82 1.32 3.35
CA ARG A 66 9.05 0.50 3.19
C ARG A 66 8.99 -0.14 1.80
N THR A 67 10.02 0.12 1.01
CA THR A 67 10.29 -0.55 -0.26
C THR A 67 10.67 -2.01 -0.03
#